data_AF-A0A317VS32-F1
#
_entry.id   AF-A0A317VS32-F1
#
_cell.length_a   1.000
_cell.length_b   1.000
_cell.length_c   1.000
_cell.angle_alpha   90.00
_cell.angle_beta   90.00
_cell.angle_gamma   90.00
#
_symmetry.space_group_name_H-M   'P 1'
#
loop_
_entity.id
_entity.type
_entity.pdbx_description
1 polymer ?
#
loop_
_entity_poly.entity_id
_entity_poly.type
_entity_poly.pdbx_seq_one_letter_code
_entity_poly.pdbx_strand_id
1 'polypeptide(L)'
;MGPQAKKRKVASKVEEISFDAADRQEFLTGFRKRKQQRIKHAQEVAEQKARELKRESRKRMREERTAEFQQALEEHRRQLKRLKEEDSDNENSSSGSDNDEGDDQGWEGFEEPPAVDYEAEYIDEDKYTTVTVEEMDPSKEGLLRSVGEDDEEEEEEERTEATPASDASSKSSSEKSKKKTDTKPKKKKFRYESKEERKLSRAKERMSNQRKAKARRERS
;
A
#
# COMPACT_ATOMS: atom_id res chain seq x y z
N MET A 1 3.14 9.01 -49.86
CA MET A 1 4.00 7.84 -49.58
C MET A 1 3.47 7.14 -48.33
N GLY A 2 2.93 5.93 -48.46
CA GLY A 2 2.33 5.19 -47.33
C GLY A 2 3.38 4.55 -46.41
N PRO A 3 3.02 4.16 -45.17
CA PRO A 3 3.96 3.62 -44.21
C PRO A 3 4.53 2.27 -44.67
N GLN A 4 5.86 2.15 -44.58
CA GLN A 4 6.64 0.98 -44.97
C GLN A 4 6.15 -0.26 -44.20
N ALA A 5 5.74 -1.32 -44.89
CA ALA A 5 5.32 -2.56 -44.23
C ALA A 5 6.50 -3.18 -43.47
N LYS A 6 6.37 -3.34 -42.14
CA LYS A 6 7.41 -3.95 -41.30
C LYS A 6 7.62 -5.41 -41.72
N LYS A 7 8.75 -5.70 -42.37
CA LYS A 7 9.16 -7.06 -42.72
C LYS A 7 9.34 -7.86 -41.43
N ARG A 8 8.65 -9.01 -41.31
CA ARG A 8 8.82 -9.92 -40.18
C ARG A 8 10.28 -10.37 -40.12
N LYS A 9 10.94 -10.19 -38.96
CA LYS A 9 12.23 -10.81 -38.68
C LYS A 9 12.03 -12.33 -38.74
N VAL A 10 12.59 -12.98 -39.75
CA VAL A 10 12.66 -14.44 -39.83
C VAL A 10 13.75 -14.83 -38.83
N ALA A 11 13.37 -15.54 -37.76
CA ALA A 11 14.36 -16.05 -36.82
C ALA A 11 15.36 -16.95 -37.55
N SER A 12 16.60 -16.98 -37.07
CA SER A 12 17.66 -17.83 -37.62
C SER A 12 17.17 -19.26 -37.76
N LYS A 13 17.38 -19.84 -38.95
CA LYS A 13 16.97 -21.21 -39.27
C LYS A 13 17.86 -22.13 -38.43
N VAL A 14 17.26 -22.82 -37.47
CA VAL A 14 18.00 -23.80 -36.65
C VAL A 14 18.41 -24.94 -37.57
N GLU A 15 19.72 -25.21 -37.67
CA GLU A 15 20.29 -26.16 -38.63
C GLU A 15 20.01 -27.63 -38.22
N GLU A 16 19.93 -27.92 -36.92
CA GLU A 16 19.67 -29.25 -36.39
C GLU A 16 18.71 -29.23 -35.20
N ILE A 17 17.72 -30.12 -35.20
CA ILE A 17 16.73 -30.26 -34.11
C ILE A 17 16.98 -31.61 -33.42
N SER A 18 17.53 -31.58 -32.20
CA SER A 18 17.69 -32.77 -31.37
C SER A 18 16.38 -33.10 -30.65
N PHE A 19 15.87 -34.32 -30.82
CA PHE A 19 14.69 -34.80 -30.12
C PHE A 19 15.09 -35.74 -28.98
N ASP A 20 15.29 -35.19 -27.77
CA ASP A 20 15.46 -36.00 -26.59
C ASP A 20 14.09 -36.55 -26.11
N ALA A 21 14.04 -37.86 -25.89
CA ALA A 21 12.86 -38.53 -25.37
C ALA A 21 12.54 -38.09 -23.94
N ALA A 22 13.55 -37.76 -23.13
CA ALA A 22 13.37 -37.25 -21.76
C ALA A 22 12.67 -35.88 -21.77
N ASP A 23 13.18 -34.93 -22.56
CA ASP A 23 12.56 -33.61 -22.75
C ASP A 23 11.13 -33.73 -23.27
N ARG A 24 10.88 -34.68 -24.18
CA ARG A 24 9.52 -34.94 -24.68
C ARG A 24 8.60 -35.43 -23.56
N GLN A 25 9.05 -36.33 -22.70
CA GLN A 25 8.28 -36.82 -21.56
C GLN A 25 8.00 -35.70 -20.54
N GLU A 26 9.00 -34.87 -20.21
CA GLU A 26 8.83 -33.69 -19.37
C GLU A 26 7.89 -32.66 -20.01
N PHE A 27 7.96 -32.50 -21.33
CA PHE A 27 7.07 -31.61 -22.04
C PHE A 27 5.62 -32.11 -21.94
N LEU A 28 5.37 -33.40 -22.17
CA LEU A 28 4.02 -33.97 -22.13
C LEU A 28 3.43 -34.07 -20.71
N THR A 29 4.24 -34.33 -19.69
CA THR A 29 3.75 -34.52 -18.31
C THR A 29 3.89 -33.27 -17.44
N GLY A 30 4.81 -32.37 -17.79
CA GLY A 30 5.17 -31.18 -17.02
C GLY A 30 4.24 -29.98 -17.19
N PHE A 31 3.03 -30.13 -17.76
CA PHE A 31 2.09 -29.02 -17.92
C PHE A 31 1.76 -28.32 -16.58
N ARG A 32 1.61 -29.09 -15.50
CA ARG A 32 1.40 -28.53 -14.16
C ARG A 32 2.62 -27.73 -13.69
N LYS A 33 3.83 -28.24 -13.92
CA LYS A 33 5.10 -27.55 -13.61
C LYS A 33 5.19 -26.23 -14.38
N ARG A 34 4.97 -26.25 -15.71
CA ARG A 34 4.97 -25.04 -16.54
C ARG A 34 3.90 -24.04 -16.13
N LYS A 35 2.70 -24.51 -15.77
CA LYS A 35 1.62 -23.64 -15.30
C LYS A 35 2.02 -22.96 -13.99
N GLN A 36 2.60 -23.69 -13.05
CA GLN A 36 3.12 -23.14 -11.80
C GLN A 36 4.28 -22.16 -12.06
N GLN A 37 5.22 -22.48 -12.95
CA GLN A 37 6.29 -21.57 -13.36
C GLN A 37 5.76 -20.26 -13.94
N ARG A 38 4.74 -20.31 -14.81
CA ARG A 38 4.11 -19.10 -15.35
C ARG A 38 3.44 -18.27 -14.26
N ILE A 39 2.78 -18.92 -13.30
CA ILE A 39 2.15 -18.23 -12.16
C ILE A 39 3.22 -17.56 -11.31
N LYS A 40 4.30 -18.28 -10.96
CA LYS A 40 5.44 -17.75 -10.20
C LYS A 40 6.11 -16.59 -10.92
N HIS A 41 6.43 -16.75 -12.20
CA HIS A 41 7.00 -15.67 -13.01
C HIS A 41 6.08 -14.44 -13.08
N ALA A 42 4.76 -14.63 -13.18
CA ALA A 42 3.82 -13.52 -13.14
C ALA A 42 3.80 -12.81 -11.76
N GLN A 43 3.94 -13.57 -10.66
CA GLN A 43 4.08 -13.03 -9.31
C GLN A 43 5.40 -12.25 -9.16
N GLU A 44 6.52 -12.83 -9.58
CA GLU A 44 7.86 -12.20 -9.55
C GLU A 44 7.88 -10.88 -10.33
N VAL A 45 7.29 -10.85 -11.54
CA VAL A 45 7.20 -9.62 -12.34
C VAL A 45 6.31 -8.57 -11.65
N ALA A 46 5.22 -8.99 -10.98
CA ALA A 46 4.37 -8.07 -10.24
C ALA A 46 5.11 -7.48 -9.03
N GLU A 47 5.88 -8.30 -8.30
CA GLU A 47 6.70 -7.86 -7.17
C GLU A 47 7.82 -6.91 -7.61
N GLN A 48 8.52 -7.21 -8.71
CA GLN A 48 9.55 -6.33 -9.25
C GLN A 48 8.97 -4.95 -9.60
N LYS A 49 7.83 -4.92 -10.31
CA LYS A 49 7.13 -3.67 -10.63
C LYS A 49 6.67 -2.92 -9.38
N ALA A 50 6.15 -3.62 -8.38
CA ALA A 50 5.73 -2.98 -7.13
C ALA A 50 6.93 -2.35 -6.38
N ARG A 51 8.09 -3.01 -6.38
CA ARG A 51 9.32 -2.46 -5.80
C ARG A 51 9.82 -1.23 -6.56
N GLU A 52 9.80 -1.27 -7.89
CA GLU A 52 10.16 -0.13 -8.74
C GLU A 52 9.25 1.07 -8.48
N LEU A 53 7.94 0.87 -8.48
CA LEU A 53 6.97 1.93 -8.18
C LEU A 53 7.15 2.52 -6.78
N LYS A 54 7.45 1.69 -5.77
CA LYS A 54 7.75 2.15 -4.41
C LYS A 54 9.05 2.94 -4.33
N ARG A 55 10.05 2.60 -5.15
CA ARG A 55 11.31 3.35 -5.24
C ARG A 55 11.08 4.70 -5.92
N GLU A 56 10.34 4.71 -7.02
CA GLU A 56 9.98 5.93 -7.74
C GLU A 56 9.13 6.86 -6.87
N SER A 57 8.14 6.35 -6.15
CA SER A 57 7.32 7.17 -5.25
C SER A 57 8.15 7.80 -4.13
N ARG A 58 9.06 7.05 -3.51
CA ARG A 58 10.01 7.60 -2.53
C ARG A 58 10.92 8.66 -3.15
N LYS A 59 11.37 8.47 -4.39
CA LYS A 59 12.19 9.47 -5.09
C LYS A 59 11.39 10.75 -5.32
N ARG A 60 10.15 10.65 -5.79
CA ARG A 60 9.24 11.79 -5.97
C ARG A 60 8.99 12.54 -4.68
N MET A 61 8.66 11.84 -3.59
CA MET A 61 8.48 12.48 -2.27
C MET A 61 9.72 13.24 -1.79
N ARG A 62 10.93 12.73 -2.08
CA ARG A 62 12.17 13.45 -1.75
C ARG A 62 12.35 14.67 -2.63
N GLU A 63 12.15 14.53 -3.93
CA GLU A 63 12.24 15.63 -4.90
C GLU A 63 11.23 16.75 -4.55
N GLU A 64 9.99 16.39 -4.24
CA GLU A 64 8.93 17.29 -3.78
C GLU A 64 9.35 18.04 -2.52
N ARG A 65 9.79 17.33 -1.47
CA ARG A 65 10.29 17.97 -0.23
C ARG A 65 11.46 18.90 -0.47
N THR A 66 12.40 18.51 -1.34
CA THR A 66 13.55 19.38 -1.66
C THR A 66 13.14 20.61 -2.45
N ALA A 67 12.17 20.48 -3.37
CA ALA A 67 11.65 21.60 -4.14
C ALA A 67 10.85 22.56 -3.25
N GLU A 68 10.00 22.04 -2.37
CA GLU A 68 9.27 22.82 -1.37
C GLU A 68 10.23 23.60 -0.46
N PHE A 69 11.30 22.95 0.02
CA PHE A 69 12.31 23.62 0.83
C PHE A 69 13.05 24.73 0.07
N GLN A 70 13.40 24.49 -1.21
CA GLN A 70 14.02 25.51 -2.05
C GLN A 70 13.08 26.70 -2.29
N GLN A 71 11.80 26.44 -2.57
CA GLN A 71 10.79 27.48 -2.73
C GLN A 71 10.65 28.31 -1.44
N ALA A 72 10.56 27.65 -0.28
CA ALA A 72 10.48 28.34 1.00
C ALA A 72 11.72 29.23 1.26
N LEU A 73 12.93 28.75 0.93
CA LEU A 73 14.15 29.56 1.03
C LEU A 73 14.14 30.76 0.07
N GLU A 74 13.67 30.57 -1.16
CA GLU A 74 13.54 31.66 -2.14
C GLU A 74 12.52 32.71 -1.70
N GLU A 75 11.37 32.27 -1.18
CA GLU A 75 10.34 33.14 -0.60
C GLU A 75 10.87 33.90 0.61
N HIS A 76 11.57 33.22 1.53
CA HIS A 76 12.20 33.86 2.68
C HIS A 76 13.25 34.89 2.26
N ARG A 77 14.12 34.55 1.30
CA ARG A 77 15.09 35.50 0.72
C ARG A 77 14.39 36.69 0.06
N ARG A 78 13.25 36.49 -0.59
CA ARG A 78 12.45 37.56 -1.19
C ARG A 78 11.81 38.45 -0.13
N GLN A 79 11.31 37.88 0.97
CA GLN A 79 10.79 38.63 2.11
C GLN A 79 11.88 39.49 2.76
N LEU A 80 13.06 38.91 3.03
CA LEU A 80 14.21 39.67 3.56
C LEU A 80 14.66 40.79 2.62
N LYS A 81 14.67 40.55 1.30
CA LYS A 81 14.97 41.61 0.33
C LYS A 81 13.94 42.74 0.35
N ARG A 82 12.64 42.43 0.48
CA ARG A 82 11.58 43.44 0.60
C ARG A 82 11.74 44.27 1.87
N LEU A 83 11.95 43.62 3.01
CA LEU A 83 12.21 44.31 4.28
C LEU A 83 13.45 45.21 4.19
N LYS A 84 14.54 44.72 3.58
CA LYS A 84 15.75 45.51 3.38
C LYS A 84 15.53 46.72 2.45
N GLU A 85 14.70 46.58 1.41
CA GLU A 85 14.35 47.68 0.51
C GLU A 85 13.45 48.71 1.21
N GLU A 86 12.48 48.25 2.01
CA GLU A 86 11.61 49.08 2.84
C GLU A 86 12.40 49.83 3.95
N ASP A 87 13.38 49.18 4.59
CA ASP A 87 14.28 49.83 5.56
C ASP A 87 15.28 50.77 4.87
N SER A 88 15.75 50.46 3.66
CA SER A 88 16.65 51.33 2.89
C SER A 88 15.99 52.64 2.43
N ASP A 89 14.68 52.64 2.18
CA ASP A 89 13.92 53.88 1.94
C ASP A 89 13.60 54.65 3.24
N ASN A 90 13.83 54.03 4.40
CA ASN A 90 13.65 54.61 5.74
C ASN A 90 15.00 54.97 6.42
N GLU A 91 16.15 54.73 5.77
CA GLU A 91 17.49 54.98 6.32
C GLU A 91 18.01 56.42 6.09
N ASN A 92 17.11 57.42 6.16
CA ASN A 92 17.51 58.81 6.48
C ASN A 92 17.21 59.18 7.95
N SER A 93 16.93 58.20 8.81
CA SER A 93 16.82 58.48 10.24
C SER A 93 17.22 57.29 11.10
N SER A 94 18.25 57.53 11.92
CA SER A 94 18.58 56.80 13.15
C SER A 94 19.62 55.69 13.06
N SER A 95 20.88 56.13 12.98
CA SER A 95 22.02 55.47 13.60
C SER A 95 21.86 55.40 15.13
N GLY A 96 22.14 54.24 15.73
CA GLY A 96 22.27 53.99 17.18
C GLY A 96 21.76 52.59 17.51
N SER A 97 22.38 51.75 18.34
CA SER A 97 23.43 51.90 19.35
C SER A 97 23.94 50.50 19.71
N ASP A 98 25.21 50.42 20.08
CA ASP A 98 25.90 49.32 20.77
C ASP A 98 25.18 48.79 22.03
N ASN A 99 25.29 47.47 22.25
CA ASN A 99 25.63 46.74 23.51
C ASN A 99 25.31 45.25 23.26
N ASP A 100 26.27 44.34 23.15
CA ASP A 100 27.14 43.75 24.20
C ASP A 100 26.40 43.01 25.32
N GLU A 101 27.08 41.95 25.78
CA GLU A 101 26.82 41.10 26.93
C GLU A 101 26.00 39.84 26.68
N GLY A 102 26.75 38.73 26.76
CA GLY A 102 26.29 37.38 26.58
C GLY A 102 25.28 36.96 27.64
N ASP A 103 24.39 36.08 27.20
CA ASP A 103 23.67 35.22 28.11
C ASP A 103 23.82 33.80 27.57
N ASP A 104 24.73 33.08 28.23
CA ASP A 104 24.92 31.65 28.15
C ASP A 104 23.69 31.00 28.82
N GLN A 105 22.52 31.17 28.19
CA GLN A 105 21.28 30.50 28.54
C GLN A 105 21.46 29.01 28.24
N GLY A 106 22.16 28.34 29.15
CA GLY A 106 22.28 26.91 29.19
C GLY A 106 20.88 26.32 29.05
N TRP A 107 20.73 25.49 28.02
CA TRP A 107 19.47 24.83 27.69
C TRP A 107 18.97 24.04 28.91
N GLU A 108 18.01 24.62 29.63
CA GLU A 108 17.28 23.97 30.71
C GLU A 108 16.33 22.98 30.03
N GLY A 109 16.69 21.69 30.09
CA GLY A 109 15.94 20.63 29.43
C GLY A 109 14.46 20.64 29.81
N PHE A 110 13.63 20.06 28.94
CA PHE A 110 12.18 19.96 29.18
C PHE A 110 11.88 19.31 30.53
N GLU A 111 10.92 19.89 31.27
CA GLU A 111 10.35 19.23 32.45
C GLU A 111 9.83 17.85 32.06
N GLU A 112 10.29 16.83 32.80
CA GLU A 112 9.91 15.44 32.58
C GLU A 112 8.39 15.31 32.70
N PRO A 113 7.69 14.86 31.63
CA PRO A 113 6.24 14.73 31.67
C PRO A 113 5.83 13.71 32.75
N PRO A 114 4.63 13.86 33.33
CA PRO A 114 4.14 12.91 34.33
C PRO A 114 4.04 11.50 33.72
N ALA A 115 4.38 10.49 34.53
CA ALA A 115 4.39 9.09 34.09
C ALA A 115 3.05 8.70 33.43
N VAL A 116 3.11 8.25 32.19
CA VAL A 116 1.97 8.00 31.29
C VAL A 116 1.46 6.56 31.42
N ASP A 117 1.29 6.09 32.65
CA ASP A 117 0.66 4.80 32.93
C ASP A 117 -0.84 5.02 33.21
N TYR A 118 -1.68 4.89 32.18
CA TYR A 118 -3.13 4.97 32.36
C TYR A 118 -3.89 3.96 31.50
N GLU A 119 -4.97 3.44 32.09
CA GLU A 119 -5.89 2.51 31.45
C GLU A 119 -7.06 3.29 30.84
N ALA A 120 -7.27 3.13 29.53
CA ALA A 120 -8.42 3.74 28.84
C ALA A 120 -9.43 2.66 28.46
N GLU A 121 -10.63 2.74 29.03
CA GLU A 121 -11.76 1.88 28.66
C GLU A 121 -12.42 2.42 27.38
N TYR A 122 -12.37 1.65 26.29
CA TYR A 122 -13.08 1.99 25.06
C TYR A 122 -14.31 1.10 24.90
N ILE A 123 -15.47 1.74 24.90
CA ILE A 123 -16.78 1.09 24.75
C ILE A 123 -17.31 1.39 23.35
N ASP A 124 -17.19 0.43 22.44
CA ASP A 124 -17.96 0.42 21.19
C ASP A 124 -19.25 -0.38 21.40
N GLU A 125 -20.32 -0.06 20.66
CA GLU A 125 -21.68 -0.61 20.81
C GLU A 125 -21.74 -2.16 20.84
N ASP A 126 -20.73 -2.85 20.30
CA ASP A 126 -20.62 -4.32 20.25
C ASP A 126 -19.32 -4.89 20.86
N LYS A 127 -18.40 -4.05 21.40
CA LYS A 127 -17.10 -4.50 21.93
C LYS A 127 -16.59 -3.64 23.08
N TYR A 128 -16.24 -4.30 24.19
CA TYR A 128 -15.50 -3.72 25.30
C TYR A 128 -14.04 -4.12 25.15
N THR A 129 -13.15 -3.14 24.95
CA THR A 129 -11.70 -3.37 24.90
C THR A 129 -11.01 -2.34 25.76
N THR A 130 -10.14 -2.79 26.66
CA THR A 130 -9.26 -1.95 27.45
C THR A 130 -7.92 -1.82 26.72
N VAL A 131 -7.42 -0.59 26.61
CA VAL A 131 -6.06 -0.33 26.10
C VAL A 131 -5.24 0.20 27.27
N THR A 132 -4.22 -0.56 27.66
CA THR A 132 -3.21 -0.17 28.65
C THR A 132 -2.06 0.51 27.92
N VAL A 133 -1.70 1.72 28.37
CA VAL A 133 -0.49 2.42 27.91
C VAL A 133 0.50 2.37 29.06
N GLU A 134 1.63 1.69 28.84
CA GLU A 134 2.73 1.57 29.81
C GLU A 134 3.98 2.27 29.28
N GLU A 135 4.75 2.88 30.17
CA GLU A 135 6.00 3.52 29.82
C GLU A 135 7.10 2.52 29.47
N MET A 136 7.65 2.65 28.26
CA MET A 136 8.73 1.80 27.76
C MET A 136 10.06 2.56 27.75
N ASP A 137 11.10 2.01 28.37
CA ASP A 137 12.45 2.58 28.35
C ASP A 137 13.00 2.60 26.90
N PRO A 138 13.36 3.78 26.33
CA PRO A 138 13.89 3.90 24.97
C PRO A 138 15.28 3.28 24.79
N SER A 139 15.89 2.78 25.86
CA SER A 139 17.13 2.01 25.81
C SER A 139 16.96 0.73 24.99
N LYS A 140 18.03 0.34 24.27
CA LYS A 140 18.04 -0.85 23.39
C LYS A 140 17.62 -2.14 24.11
N GLU A 141 17.86 -2.23 25.42
CA GLU A 141 17.49 -3.39 26.24
C GLU A 141 15.97 -3.44 26.54
N GLY A 142 15.32 -2.29 26.78
CA GLY A 142 13.87 -2.22 26.97
C GLY A 142 13.11 -2.74 25.75
N LEU A 143 13.55 -2.35 24.54
CA LEU A 143 12.96 -2.79 23.27
C LEU A 143 13.07 -4.30 23.00
N LEU A 144 14.05 -4.98 23.60
CA LEU A 144 14.25 -6.41 23.44
C LEU A 144 13.38 -7.23 24.40
N ARG A 145 13.05 -6.70 25.59
CA ARG A 145 12.23 -7.41 26.58
C ARG A 145 10.77 -7.54 26.16
N SER A 146 10.17 -6.48 25.63
CA SER A 146 8.77 -6.50 25.20
C SER A 146 8.47 -7.47 24.04
N VAL A 147 9.49 -7.88 23.28
CA VAL A 147 9.32 -8.85 22.19
C VAL A 147 9.46 -10.30 22.70
N GLY A 148 10.06 -10.51 23.87
CA GLY A 148 10.28 -11.84 24.43
C GLY A 148 9.20 -12.33 25.40
N GLU A 149 8.53 -11.42 26.12
CA GLU A 149 7.54 -11.79 27.14
C GLU A 149 6.15 -12.16 26.55
N ASP A 150 5.76 -11.65 25.38
CA ASP A 150 4.48 -11.98 24.73
C ASP A 150 4.44 -13.36 24.04
N ASP A 151 5.59 -13.97 23.74
CA ASP A 151 5.67 -15.25 22.98
C ASP A 151 5.68 -16.50 23.88
N GLU A 152 5.88 -16.37 25.21
CA GLU A 152 6.01 -17.51 26.13
C GLU A 152 4.73 -17.87 26.91
N GLU A 153 3.74 -16.98 27.02
CA GLU A 153 2.51 -17.23 27.81
C GLU A 153 1.31 -17.72 26.97
N GLU A 154 1.33 -17.66 25.63
CA GLU A 154 0.20 -18.09 24.78
C GLU A 154 0.19 -19.60 24.39
N GLU A 155 1.22 -20.41 24.71
CA GLU A 155 1.33 -21.80 24.22
C GLU A 155 0.81 -22.92 25.16
N GLU A 156 0.35 -22.65 26.39
CA GLU A 156 0.01 -23.72 27.36
C GLU A 156 -1.48 -24.06 27.58
N GLU A 157 -2.45 -23.44 26.89
CA GLU A 157 -3.88 -23.77 27.04
C GLU A 157 -4.57 -24.32 25.78
N GLU A 158 -4.01 -25.35 25.13
CA GLU A 158 -4.80 -26.21 24.24
C GLU A 158 -4.44 -27.69 24.40
N ARG A 159 -5.20 -28.43 25.23
CA ARG A 159 -5.55 -29.86 25.08
C ARG A 159 -6.37 -30.41 26.27
N THR A 160 -7.65 -30.68 26.07
CA THR A 160 -8.38 -31.91 26.49
C THR A 160 -9.82 -31.83 25.95
N GLU A 161 -10.12 -32.59 24.89
CA GLU A 161 -10.88 -33.86 24.87
C GLU A 161 -12.40 -33.71 24.71
N ALA A 162 -12.93 -34.53 23.80
CA ALA A 162 -14.29 -34.54 23.30
C ALA A 162 -15.18 -35.56 24.02
N THR A 163 -16.51 -35.37 24.01
CA THR A 163 -17.51 -36.39 23.64
C THR A 163 -18.94 -35.79 23.50
N PRO A 164 -19.87 -36.47 22.77
CA PRO A 164 -21.14 -35.90 22.28
C PRO A 164 -22.42 -36.56 22.84
N ALA A 165 -23.54 -35.81 22.80
CA ALA A 165 -24.99 -36.19 22.88
C ALA A 165 -25.73 -35.13 23.73
N SER A 166 -26.97 -34.70 23.56
CA SER A 166 -28.11 -35.03 22.68
C SER A 166 -29.18 -33.94 22.89
N ASP A 167 -29.96 -33.66 21.84
CA ASP A 167 -31.37 -33.21 21.79
C ASP A 167 -31.98 -32.29 22.87
N ALA A 168 -32.45 -31.10 22.47
CA ALA A 168 -33.89 -30.78 22.38
C ALA A 168 -34.18 -29.26 22.33
N SER A 169 -34.97 -28.90 21.31
CA SER A 169 -35.81 -27.70 21.10
C SER A 169 -35.83 -26.53 22.10
N SER A 170 -35.69 -25.31 21.58
CA SER A 170 -36.75 -24.28 21.64
C SER A 170 -36.46 -23.10 20.69
N LYS A 171 -37.54 -22.52 20.16
CA LYS A 171 -37.59 -21.40 19.21
C LYS A 171 -37.55 -20.05 19.94
N SER A 172 -36.74 -19.12 19.45
CA SER A 172 -36.98 -17.65 19.44
C SER A 172 -35.89 -17.02 18.56
N SER A 173 -36.22 -16.59 17.34
CA SER A 173 -36.59 -15.22 16.93
C SER A 173 -35.45 -14.19 17.05
N SER A 174 -35.25 -13.50 15.93
CA SER A 174 -34.55 -12.21 15.68
C SER A 174 -33.02 -12.18 15.56
N GLU A 175 -32.63 -11.39 14.54
CA GLU A 175 -31.36 -11.01 13.94
C GLU A 175 -30.04 -11.62 14.43
N LYS A 176 -29.39 -12.39 13.53
CA LYS A 176 -27.92 -12.58 13.53
C LYS A 176 -27.30 -11.93 12.30
N SER A 177 -26.56 -10.85 12.55
CA SER A 177 -25.50 -10.33 11.70
C SER A 177 -24.41 -11.41 11.55
N LYS A 178 -24.49 -12.18 10.46
CA LYS A 178 -23.48 -13.21 10.17
C LYS A 178 -22.18 -12.56 9.71
N LYS A 179 -21.18 -12.57 10.60
CA LYS A 179 -19.74 -12.60 10.32
C LYS A 179 -19.50 -13.36 9.01
N LYS A 180 -18.94 -12.67 8.00
CA LYS A 180 -18.54 -13.26 6.73
C LYS A 180 -17.29 -14.11 6.98
N THR A 181 -17.49 -15.42 7.10
CA THR A 181 -16.40 -16.37 6.90
C THR A 181 -16.03 -16.37 5.42
N ASP A 182 -14.73 -16.35 5.12
CA ASP A 182 -14.15 -16.41 3.78
C ASP A 182 -14.50 -17.75 3.10
N THR A 183 -15.72 -17.81 2.57
CA THR A 183 -16.19 -18.92 1.75
C THR A 183 -15.74 -18.66 0.32
N LYS A 184 -14.89 -19.56 -0.19
CA LYS A 184 -14.43 -19.56 -1.59
C LYS A 184 -15.60 -19.24 -2.53
N PRO A 185 -15.45 -18.29 -3.47
CA PRO A 185 -16.58 -17.83 -4.28
C PRO A 185 -17.16 -19.02 -5.06
N LYS A 186 -18.44 -19.31 -4.81
CA LYS A 186 -19.17 -20.36 -5.52
C LYS A 186 -19.08 -20.07 -7.02
N LYS A 187 -18.79 -21.10 -7.82
CA LYS A 187 -18.80 -20.99 -9.29
C LYS A 187 -20.12 -20.36 -9.72
N LYS A 188 -20.05 -19.21 -10.40
CA LYS A 188 -21.24 -18.52 -10.90
C LYS A 188 -21.98 -19.50 -11.79
N LYS A 189 -23.20 -19.90 -11.39
CA LYS A 189 -24.10 -20.62 -12.27
C LYS A 189 -24.37 -19.68 -13.44
N PHE A 190 -23.93 -20.04 -14.64
CA PHE A 190 -24.24 -19.29 -15.85
C PHE A 190 -25.76 -19.31 -16.01
N ARG A 191 -26.41 -18.25 -15.54
CA ARG A 191 -27.77 -17.92 -15.96
C ARG A 191 -27.62 -16.98 -17.13
N TYR A 192 -28.38 -17.23 -18.18
CA TYR A 192 -28.51 -16.23 -19.24
C TYR A 192 -29.02 -14.94 -18.61
N GLU A 193 -28.39 -13.83 -18.99
CA GLU A 193 -28.93 -12.49 -18.76
C GLU A 193 -30.42 -12.48 -19.12
N SER A 194 -31.22 -11.81 -18.28
CA SER A 194 -32.63 -11.57 -18.59
C SER A 194 -32.76 -10.80 -19.91
N LYS A 195 -33.93 -10.81 -20.55
CA LYS A 195 -34.13 -10.12 -21.83
C LYS A 195 -33.80 -8.62 -21.76
N GLU A 196 -34.00 -8.01 -20.60
CA GLU A 196 -33.70 -6.60 -20.35
C GLU A 196 -32.20 -6.36 -20.14
N GLU A 197 -31.57 -7.20 -19.32
CA GLU A 197 -30.11 -7.18 -19.13
C GLU A 197 -29.37 -7.37 -20.47
N ARG A 198 -29.86 -8.25 -21.34
CA ARG A 198 -29.36 -8.44 -22.71
C ARG A 198 -29.45 -7.20 -23.57
N LYS A 199 -30.54 -6.43 -23.45
CA LYS A 199 -30.69 -5.17 -24.20
C LYS A 199 -29.68 -4.13 -23.70
N LEU A 200 -29.51 -4.03 -22.39
CA LEU A 200 -28.55 -3.12 -21.77
C LEU A 200 -27.10 -3.49 -22.10
N SER A 201 -26.75 -4.79 -22.08
CA SER A 201 -25.41 -5.28 -22.44
C SER A 201 -25.09 -5.00 -23.91
N ARG A 202 -26.04 -5.28 -24.83
CA ARG A 202 -25.92 -4.94 -26.25
C ARG A 202 -25.79 -3.44 -26.50
N ALA A 203 -26.54 -2.61 -25.78
CA ALA A 203 -26.43 -1.15 -25.91
C ALA A 203 -25.04 -0.66 -25.46
N LYS A 204 -24.54 -1.15 -24.31
CA LYS A 204 -23.20 -0.83 -23.80
C LYS A 204 -22.11 -1.26 -24.77
N GLU A 205 -22.22 -2.46 -25.34
CA GLU A 205 -21.26 -2.98 -26.32
C GLU A 205 -21.23 -2.12 -27.59
N ARG A 206 -22.40 -1.77 -28.13
CA ARG A 206 -22.50 -0.87 -29.31
C ARG A 206 -21.83 0.47 -29.05
N MET A 207 -22.08 1.10 -27.90
CA MET A 207 -21.46 2.38 -27.53
C MET A 207 -19.95 2.25 -27.37
N SER A 208 -19.46 1.17 -26.76
CA SER A 208 -18.03 0.90 -26.61
C SER A 208 -17.33 0.71 -27.96
N ASN A 209 -17.94 -0.09 -28.85
CA ASN A 209 -17.40 -0.33 -30.19
C ASN A 209 -17.41 0.94 -31.05
N GLN A 210 -18.45 1.76 -30.95
CA GLN A 210 -18.51 3.05 -31.64
C GLN A 210 -17.42 4.01 -31.15
N ARG A 211 -17.20 4.11 -29.82
CA ARG A 211 -16.11 4.92 -29.24
C ARG A 211 -14.75 4.45 -29.73
N LYS A 212 -14.50 3.14 -29.70
CA LYS A 212 -13.25 2.54 -30.21
C LYS A 212 -13.05 2.79 -31.71
N ALA A 213 -14.11 2.75 -32.51
CA ALA A 213 -14.04 3.03 -33.93
C ALA A 213 -13.72 4.51 -34.21
N LYS A 214 -14.34 5.44 -33.48
CA LYS A 214 -14.00 6.87 -33.56
C LYS A 214 -12.54 7.13 -33.20
N ALA A 215 -12.06 6.59 -32.09
CA ALA A 215 -10.66 6.74 -31.67
C ALA A 215 -9.66 6.15 -32.71
N ARG A 216 -10.03 5.08 -33.42
CA ARG A 216 -9.21 4.55 -34.52
C ARG A 216 -9.20 5.48 -35.74
N ARG A 217 -10.34 6.11 -36.05
CA ARG A 217 -10.46 7.06 -37.16
C ARG A 217 -9.71 8.36 -36.88
N GLU A 218 -9.71 8.83 -35.64
CA GLU A 218 -8.95 10.03 -35.22
C GLU A 218 -7.43 9.79 -35.18
N ARG A 219 -7.00 8.53 -35.05
CA ARG A 219 -5.58 8.14 -35.02
C ARG A 219 -5.02 7.76 -36.41
N SER A 220 -5.89 7.61 -37.42
CA SER A 220 -5.51 7.30 -38.80
C SER A 220 -5.42 8.57 -39.65
#